data_AF-A0A1W4XLF5-F1
#
_entry.id   AF-A0A1W4XLF5-F1
#
_cell.length_a   1.000
_cell.length_b   1.000
_cell.length_c   1.000
_cell.angle_alpha   90.00
_cell.angle_beta   90.00
_cell.angle_gamma   90.00
#
_symmetry.space_group_name_H-M   'P 1'
#
loop_
_entity.id
_entity.type
_entity.pdbx_description
1 polymer ?
#
loop_
_entity_poly.entity_id
_entity_poly.type
_entity_poly.pdbx_seq_one_letter_code
_entity_poly.pdbx_strand_id
1 'polypeptide(L)'
;MLTLVTVAAVPDHRCFIPELDANDSIWNITNVDLALYIPRLPTGEFDTCHIYNERNESMLCNAWIYDPTYHPSSRATEWDFVCHRRWMGAVAQSVYMFGVFTGAVVLGNMADKYGRKTIFCISAVLTLIFSVSVAFISNYYAFLVLRYFYGIFGSAGSYITGFVLTMELVGPSKRTACGVFFQFTFAIGIMMVAGWGALIKDRQILQVIYGLHTLLLIGHWWLMDESPRWLWMQGRTKEAVIIIKKGLKINGSAIHLDEADYEAPPRVENVSEESDISSGGISDLFRTPNLRKKTLNICLCWFANSLAYYGLSLSTGKLEGNPFLMLFLSGLVELPCYVLLITIMDRAGRRPLIAFYMITGGICCITAAKLTPATVGAISAAMIGKFLISSSFAIVYNYSAELFPTVIRNSALGLGSMCARLSGTLTPLVTLLDSFDPTLPAIVFAVIALISGALTLFLPETMGAPMPESIQDGEEFGKNDTCFTTCFRRKKVVDKKEEGQLEPLNSDKV
;
A
#
# COMPACT_ATOMS: atom_id res chain seq x y z
N MET A 1 1.38 2.45 -10.07
CA MET A 1 2.81 2.43 -9.67
C MET A 1 3.53 1.22 -10.25
N LEU A 2 3.18 -0.02 -9.88
CA LEU A 2 3.92 -1.23 -10.32
C LEU A 2 3.89 -1.49 -11.84
N THR A 3 2.91 -0.96 -12.57
CA THR A 3 2.90 -0.99 -14.04
C THR A 3 4.12 -0.33 -14.68
N LEU A 4 4.81 0.57 -13.97
CA LEU A 4 6.07 1.12 -14.47
C LEU A 4 7.21 0.13 -14.49
N VAL A 5 7.18 -0.87 -13.62
CA VAL A 5 8.22 -1.91 -13.56
C VAL A 5 8.27 -2.69 -14.88
N THR A 6 7.19 -2.69 -15.66
CA THR A 6 7.13 -3.33 -16.98
C THR A 6 7.16 -2.31 -18.13
N VAL A 7 6.45 -1.17 -18.03
CA VAL A 7 6.32 -0.18 -19.13
C VAL A 7 7.51 0.78 -19.24
N ALA A 8 8.18 1.10 -18.12
CA ALA A 8 9.41 1.89 -18.11
C ALA A 8 10.54 1.16 -17.37
N ALA A 9 10.61 -0.16 -17.55
CA ALA A 9 11.73 -0.95 -17.07
C ALA A 9 13.02 -0.44 -17.71
N VAL A 10 14.08 -0.26 -16.92
CA VAL A 10 15.42 0.04 -17.43
C VAL A 10 16.09 -1.30 -17.70
N PRO A 11 16.30 -1.71 -18.97
CA PRO A 11 17.02 -2.94 -19.27
C PRO A 11 18.50 -2.79 -18.93
N ASP A 12 19.20 -3.93 -18.86
CA ASP A 12 20.66 -3.93 -18.82
C ASP A 12 21.20 -3.22 -20.06
N HIS A 13 22.22 -2.40 -19.86
CA HIS A 13 22.70 -1.50 -20.90
C HIS A 13 24.19 -1.27 -20.77
N ARG A 14 24.78 -0.87 -21.89
CA ARG A 14 26.17 -0.41 -21.98
C ARG A 14 26.27 0.80 -22.89
N CYS A 15 27.39 1.49 -22.83
CA CYS A 15 27.67 2.58 -23.75
C CYS A 15 27.75 2.09 -25.20
N PHE A 16 27.21 2.89 -26.12
CA PHE A 16 27.35 2.68 -27.56
C PHE A 16 28.78 3.01 -28.00
N ILE A 17 29.41 2.10 -28.72
CA ILE A 17 30.78 2.21 -29.21
C ILE A 17 30.72 2.26 -30.75
N PRO A 18 30.95 3.41 -31.39
CA PRO A 18 30.81 3.56 -32.84
C PRO A 18 31.60 2.53 -33.66
N GLU A 19 32.78 2.15 -33.20
CA GLU A 19 33.69 1.24 -33.92
C GLU A 19 33.24 -0.22 -33.89
N LEU A 20 32.54 -0.63 -32.83
CA LEU A 20 32.08 -2.01 -32.64
C LEU A 20 30.60 -2.18 -33.03
N ASP A 21 29.80 -1.13 -32.81
CA ASP A 21 28.34 -1.22 -32.87
C ASP A 21 27.74 -0.67 -34.17
N ALA A 22 28.50 0.07 -34.99
CA ALA A 22 27.98 0.64 -36.24
C ALA A 22 27.85 -0.35 -37.41
N ASN A 23 28.47 -1.52 -37.34
CA ASN A 23 28.59 -2.46 -38.48
C ASN A 23 27.63 -3.68 -38.41
N ASP A 24 26.54 -3.61 -37.62
CA ASP A 24 25.56 -4.70 -37.39
C ASP A 24 26.14 -6.04 -36.88
N SER A 25 27.45 -6.13 -36.65
CA SER A 25 28.16 -7.29 -36.09
C SER A 25 28.14 -7.29 -34.56
N ILE A 26 26.97 -7.04 -33.95
CA ILE A 26 26.76 -7.00 -32.49
C ILE A 26 27.13 -8.35 -31.83
N TRP A 27 27.13 -9.44 -32.60
CA TRP A 27 27.24 -10.81 -32.12
C TRP A 27 28.67 -11.35 -31.92
N ASN A 28 29.71 -10.57 -32.23
CA ASN A 28 31.11 -11.04 -32.14
C ASN A 28 32.00 -10.21 -31.19
N ILE A 29 31.39 -9.39 -30.32
CA ILE A 29 32.11 -8.53 -29.38
C ILE A 29 32.55 -9.37 -28.19
N THR A 30 33.86 -9.47 -27.97
CA THR A 30 34.40 -10.18 -26.80
C THR A 30 34.52 -9.24 -25.60
N ASN A 31 34.55 -9.80 -24.38
CA ASN A 31 34.83 -9.04 -23.15
C ASN A 31 36.21 -8.34 -23.17
N VAL A 32 37.12 -8.77 -24.05
CA VAL A 32 38.43 -8.14 -24.24
C VAL A 32 38.27 -6.86 -25.06
N ASP A 33 37.47 -6.89 -26.12
CA ASP A 33 37.18 -5.73 -26.96
C ASP A 33 36.46 -4.64 -26.16
N LEU A 34 35.45 -5.03 -25.35
CA LEU A 34 34.73 -4.11 -24.47
C LEU A 34 35.64 -3.43 -23.43
N ALA A 35 36.66 -4.13 -22.93
CA ALA A 35 37.57 -3.59 -21.93
C ALA A 35 38.52 -2.51 -22.46
N LEU A 36 38.69 -2.41 -23.78
CA LEU A 36 39.45 -1.34 -24.41
C LEU A 36 38.70 0.00 -24.37
N TYR A 37 37.37 -0.04 -24.43
CA TYR A 37 36.54 1.16 -24.53
C TYR A 37 35.80 1.47 -23.23
N ILE A 38 35.47 0.49 -22.40
CA ILE A 38 34.65 0.70 -21.21
C ILE A 38 35.48 0.43 -19.94
N PRO A 39 35.56 1.39 -18.99
CA PRO A 39 36.24 1.19 -17.72
C PRO A 39 35.54 0.11 -16.89
N ARG A 40 36.30 -0.59 -16.05
CA ARG A 40 35.75 -1.55 -15.09
C ARG A 40 35.59 -0.90 -13.72
N LEU A 41 34.46 -1.17 -13.09
CA LEU A 41 34.20 -0.82 -11.70
C LEU A 41 35.10 -1.67 -10.77
N PRO A 42 35.33 -1.25 -9.52
CA PRO A 42 36.07 -2.04 -8.54
C PRO A 42 35.49 -3.43 -8.28
N THR A 43 34.20 -3.62 -8.58
CA THR A 43 33.47 -4.89 -8.51
C THR A 43 33.84 -5.87 -9.64
N GLY A 44 34.57 -5.42 -10.67
CA GLY A 44 34.96 -6.21 -11.83
C GLY A 44 33.99 -6.13 -13.01
N GLU A 45 32.81 -5.53 -12.82
CA GLU A 45 31.81 -5.27 -13.86
C GLU A 45 32.19 -4.05 -14.72
N PHE A 46 31.65 -3.97 -15.94
CA PHE A 46 31.84 -2.82 -16.80
C PHE A 46 31.01 -1.62 -16.31
N ASP A 47 31.58 -0.42 -16.35
CA ASP A 47 30.85 0.81 -16.10
C ASP A 47 29.84 1.05 -17.23
N THR A 48 28.59 1.30 -16.86
CA THR A 48 27.49 1.50 -17.82
C THR A 48 27.35 2.95 -18.27
N CYS A 49 28.10 3.87 -17.66
CA CYS A 49 27.95 5.31 -17.84
C CYS A 49 29.18 6.03 -18.39
N HIS A 50 30.34 5.39 -18.37
CA HIS A 50 31.59 5.96 -18.86
C HIS A 50 32.19 5.14 -20.00
N ILE A 51 32.90 5.84 -20.89
CA ILE A 51 33.66 5.28 -22.00
C ILE A 51 35.04 5.96 -22.02
N TYR A 52 36.08 5.26 -22.45
CA TYR A 52 37.40 5.82 -22.68
C TYR A 52 37.41 6.65 -23.95
N ASN A 53 38.03 7.82 -23.87
CA ASN A 53 38.38 8.64 -25.03
C ASN A 53 39.70 8.16 -25.66
N GLU A 54 40.08 8.70 -26.82
CA GLU A 54 41.35 8.43 -27.53
C GLU A 54 42.60 8.66 -26.66
N ARG A 55 42.47 9.42 -25.57
CA ARG A 55 43.53 9.69 -24.57
C ARG A 55 43.51 8.75 -23.36
N ASN A 56 42.69 7.69 -23.37
CA ASN A 56 42.42 6.80 -22.23
C ASN A 56 41.85 7.52 -20.99
N GLU A 57 41.21 8.67 -21.17
CA GLU A 57 40.48 9.37 -20.13
C GLU A 57 39.02 8.92 -20.11
N SER A 58 38.43 8.71 -18.93
CA SER A 58 37.01 8.36 -18.82
C SER A 58 36.12 9.58 -19.08
N MET A 59 35.17 9.44 -19.99
CA MET A 59 34.18 10.44 -20.33
C MET A 59 32.76 9.86 -20.27
N LEU A 60 31.76 10.72 -20.11
CA LEU A 60 30.35 10.31 -20.08
C LEU A 60 29.86 9.86 -21.46
N CYS A 61 29.08 8.79 -21.48
CA CYS A 61 28.46 8.29 -22.69
C CYS A 61 27.24 9.14 -23.09
N ASN A 62 27.06 9.35 -24.40
CA ASN A 62 25.92 10.09 -24.97
C ASN A 62 24.86 9.18 -25.59
N ALA A 63 25.17 7.91 -25.82
CA ALA A 63 24.28 6.92 -26.41
C ALA A 63 24.52 5.55 -25.75
N TRP A 64 23.47 4.73 -25.71
CA TRP A 64 23.46 3.43 -25.04
C TRP A 64 22.85 2.34 -25.93
N ILE A 65 23.32 1.12 -25.70
CA ILE A 65 22.72 -0.11 -26.23
C ILE A 65 22.04 -0.82 -25.07
N TYR A 66 20.78 -1.19 -25.28
CA TYR A 66 19.94 -1.87 -24.30
C TYR A 66 19.76 -3.34 -24.69
N ASP A 67 19.77 -4.24 -23.71
CA ASP A 67 19.42 -5.64 -23.91
C ASP A 67 17.92 -5.78 -24.22
N PRO A 68 17.54 -6.26 -25.43
CA PRO A 68 16.14 -6.39 -25.81
C PRO A 68 15.46 -7.66 -25.26
N THR A 69 16.16 -8.53 -24.53
CA THR A 69 15.69 -9.87 -24.14
C THR A 69 14.34 -9.84 -23.42
N TYR A 70 14.20 -9.01 -22.39
CA TYR A 70 12.96 -8.89 -21.61
C TYR A 70 12.12 -7.67 -21.98
N HIS A 71 12.76 -6.57 -22.40
CA HIS A 71 12.12 -5.27 -22.61
C HIS A 71 12.58 -4.65 -23.94
N PRO A 72 12.12 -5.18 -25.09
CA PRO A 72 12.53 -4.67 -26.40
C PRO A 72 12.00 -3.26 -26.67
N SER A 73 10.90 -2.86 -26.03
CA SER A 73 10.35 -1.51 -26.07
C SER A 73 10.02 -1.07 -24.65
N SER A 74 10.54 0.09 -24.23
CA SER A 74 10.33 0.63 -22.89
C SER A 74 10.40 2.16 -22.89
N ARG A 75 9.64 2.82 -22.02
CA ARG A 75 9.76 4.28 -21.84
C ARG A 75 11.13 4.70 -21.31
N ALA A 76 11.82 3.81 -20.60
CA ALA A 76 13.16 4.09 -20.11
C ALA A 76 14.19 4.15 -21.24
N THR A 77 14.01 3.36 -22.30
CA THR A 77 14.91 3.35 -23.47
C THR A 77 14.61 4.49 -24.43
N GLU A 78 13.35 4.97 -24.50
CA GLU A 78 12.98 6.12 -25.33
C GLU A 78 13.48 7.47 -24.79
N TRP A 79 13.67 7.58 -23.48
CA TRP A 79 14.06 8.82 -22.80
C TRP A 79 15.42 8.72 -22.09
N ASP A 80 16.11 7.59 -22.27
CA ASP A 80 17.40 7.27 -21.66
C ASP A 80 17.40 7.49 -20.15
N PHE A 81 16.59 6.73 -19.40
CA PHE A 81 16.54 6.77 -17.92
C PHE A 81 17.76 6.11 -17.25
N VAL A 82 18.94 6.37 -17.80
CA VAL A 82 20.22 5.82 -17.37
C VAL A 82 21.16 6.95 -16.94
N CYS A 83 22.19 6.62 -16.16
CA CYS A 83 23.24 7.55 -15.76
C CYS A 83 22.68 8.88 -15.20
N HIS A 84 23.00 10.02 -15.81
CA HIS A 84 22.59 11.36 -15.36
C HIS A 84 21.07 11.59 -15.37
N ARG A 85 20.28 10.75 -16.06
CA ARG A 85 18.80 10.86 -16.15
C ARG A 85 18.06 9.76 -15.38
N ARG A 86 18.75 8.90 -14.64
CA ARG A 86 18.14 7.83 -13.84
C ARG A 86 17.03 8.33 -12.89
N TRP A 87 17.22 9.51 -12.33
CA TRP A 87 16.25 10.14 -11.42
C TRP A 87 14.88 10.37 -12.06
N MET A 88 14.79 10.50 -13.39
CA MET A 88 13.54 10.76 -14.10
C MET A 88 12.53 9.62 -13.95
N GLY A 89 13.01 8.36 -13.93
CA GLY A 89 12.18 7.18 -13.71
C GLY A 89 11.60 7.14 -12.29
N ALA A 90 12.44 7.42 -11.29
CA ALA A 90 12.03 7.51 -9.88
C ALA A 90 11.00 8.63 -9.66
N VAL A 91 11.24 9.83 -10.20
CA VAL A 91 10.29 10.96 -10.14
C VAL A 91 8.95 10.58 -10.77
N ALA A 92 8.94 9.85 -11.89
CA ALA A 92 7.69 9.41 -12.51
C ALA A 92 6.87 8.43 -11.64
N GLN A 93 7.51 7.63 -10.78
CA GLN A 93 6.84 6.80 -9.78
C GLN A 93 6.35 7.62 -8.59
N SER A 94 7.20 8.52 -8.09
CA SER A 94 6.88 9.41 -6.96
C SER A 94 5.71 10.34 -7.29
N VAL A 95 5.67 10.94 -8.47
CA VAL A 95 4.56 11.82 -8.90
C VAL A 95 3.23 11.08 -8.94
N TYR A 96 3.21 9.82 -9.38
CA TYR A 96 2.00 8.99 -9.30
C TYR A 96 1.56 8.80 -7.84
N MET A 97 2.48 8.43 -6.95
CA MET A 97 2.17 8.21 -5.53
C MET A 97 1.76 9.49 -4.80
N PHE A 98 2.34 10.63 -5.18
CA PHE A 98 1.92 11.94 -4.71
C PHE A 98 0.50 12.27 -5.19
N GLY A 99 0.14 11.86 -6.40
CA GLY A 99 -1.24 11.88 -6.90
C GLY A 99 -2.16 11.02 -6.03
N VAL A 100 -1.76 9.80 -5.68
CA VAL A 100 -2.53 8.94 -4.76
C VAL A 100 -2.72 9.61 -3.39
N PHE A 101 -1.67 10.22 -2.83
CA PHE A 101 -1.76 10.98 -1.59
C PHE A 101 -2.77 12.13 -1.69
N THR A 102 -2.65 12.95 -2.74
CA THR A 102 -3.56 14.10 -2.96
C THR A 102 -5.00 13.63 -3.12
N GLY A 103 -5.21 12.60 -3.95
CA GLY A 103 -6.55 12.06 -4.19
C GLY A 103 -7.17 11.47 -2.92
N ALA A 104 -6.38 10.87 -2.02
CA ALA A 104 -6.92 10.30 -0.78
C ALA A 104 -7.51 11.39 0.12
N VAL A 105 -6.86 12.55 0.18
CA VAL A 105 -7.33 13.71 0.95
C VAL A 105 -8.51 14.40 0.26
N VAL A 106 -8.40 14.66 -1.05
CA VAL A 106 -9.41 15.44 -1.78
C VAL A 106 -10.64 14.61 -2.12
N LEU A 107 -10.45 13.48 -2.82
CA LEU A 107 -11.56 12.65 -3.29
C LEU A 107 -12.22 11.86 -2.16
N GLY A 108 -11.50 11.55 -1.08
CA GLY A 108 -12.10 11.00 0.13
C GLY A 108 -13.16 11.95 0.71
N ASN A 109 -12.77 13.20 0.96
CA ASN A 109 -13.67 14.24 1.45
C ASN A 109 -14.82 14.52 0.46
N MET A 110 -14.55 14.49 -0.84
CA MET A 110 -15.60 14.63 -1.85
C MET A 110 -16.57 13.44 -1.84
N ALA A 111 -16.10 12.21 -1.60
CA ALA A 111 -16.96 11.03 -1.51
C ALA A 111 -17.87 11.08 -0.28
N ASP A 112 -17.36 11.61 0.84
CA ASP A 112 -18.19 11.89 2.03
C ASP A 112 -19.27 12.95 1.75
N LYS A 113 -18.98 13.95 0.91
CA LYS A 113 -19.90 15.06 0.64
C LYS A 113 -20.92 14.77 -0.48
N TYR A 114 -20.47 14.17 -1.58
CA TYR A 114 -21.27 14.02 -2.80
C TYR A 114 -21.76 12.59 -3.06
N GLY A 115 -21.36 11.64 -2.22
CA GLY A 115 -21.73 10.22 -2.33
C GLY A 115 -20.56 9.34 -2.74
N ARG A 116 -20.51 8.13 -2.16
CA ARG A 116 -19.41 7.18 -2.35
C ARG A 116 -19.42 6.62 -3.77
N LYS A 117 -20.58 6.15 -4.24
CA LYS A 117 -20.77 5.60 -5.59
C LYS A 117 -20.49 6.64 -6.66
N THR A 118 -20.97 7.87 -6.47
CA THR A 118 -20.79 8.96 -7.45
C THR A 118 -19.31 9.25 -7.69
N ILE A 119 -18.54 9.47 -6.63
CA ILE A 119 -17.10 9.75 -6.75
C ILE A 119 -16.32 8.55 -7.26
N PHE A 120 -16.67 7.33 -6.82
CA PHE A 120 -16.09 6.09 -7.34
C PHE A 120 -16.25 6.01 -8.87
N CYS A 121 -17.46 6.21 -9.37
CA CYS A 121 -17.76 6.08 -10.78
C CYS A 121 -17.12 7.16 -11.66
N ILE A 122 -17.17 8.43 -11.22
CA ILE A 122 -16.47 9.53 -11.91
C ILE A 122 -14.97 9.24 -11.97
N SER A 123 -14.41 8.77 -10.86
CA SER A 123 -13.00 8.40 -10.79
C SER A 123 -12.66 7.25 -11.71
N ALA A 124 -13.53 6.24 -11.86
CA ALA A 124 -13.33 5.13 -12.80
C ALA A 124 -13.23 5.62 -14.26
N VAL A 125 -14.13 6.52 -14.69
CA VAL A 125 -14.10 7.10 -16.05
C VAL A 125 -12.82 7.93 -16.27
N LEU A 126 -12.48 8.80 -15.33
CA LEU A 126 -11.28 9.62 -15.43
C LEU A 126 -10.00 8.77 -15.41
N THR A 127 -9.98 7.69 -14.63
CA THR A 127 -8.88 6.74 -14.59
C THR A 127 -8.67 6.08 -15.94
N LEU A 128 -9.74 5.66 -16.62
CA LEU A 128 -9.65 5.10 -17.98
C LEU A 128 -9.03 6.13 -18.95
N ILE A 129 -9.55 7.36 -18.94
CA ILE A 129 -9.06 8.42 -19.83
C ILE A 129 -7.57 8.68 -19.60
N PHE A 130 -7.16 8.93 -18.35
CA PHE A 130 -5.76 9.26 -18.04
C PHE A 130 -4.82 8.08 -18.26
N SER A 131 -5.21 6.86 -17.88
CA SER A 131 -4.36 5.66 -18.02
C SER A 131 -4.06 5.30 -19.47
N VAL A 132 -5.05 5.44 -20.37
CA VAL A 132 -4.89 5.23 -21.81
C VAL A 132 -4.11 6.38 -22.44
N SER A 133 -4.41 7.62 -22.07
CA SER A 133 -3.72 8.80 -22.60
C SER A 133 -2.21 8.77 -22.33
N VAL A 134 -1.80 8.27 -21.15
CA VAL A 134 -0.38 8.11 -20.78
C VAL A 134 0.41 7.25 -21.78
N ALA A 135 -0.23 6.31 -22.48
CA ALA A 135 0.43 5.46 -23.47
C ALA A 135 0.99 6.26 -24.67
N PHE A 136 0.30 7.32 -25.08
CA PHE A 136 0.57 8.03 -26.34
C PHE A 136 1.43 9.29 -26.16
N ILE A 137 1.61 9.78 -24.93
CA ILE A 137 2.41 10.98 -24.68
C ILE A 137 3.89 10.73 -24.90
N SER A 138 4.54 11.57 -25.70
CA SER A 138 5.98 11.59 -25.96
C SER A 138 6.76 12.62 -25.14
N ASN A 139 6.09 13.65 -24.60
CA ASN A 139 6.71 14.67 -23.75
C ASN A 139 6.76 14.22 -22.28
N TYR A 140 7.95 14.25 -21.67
CA TYR A 140 8.17 13.80 -20.28
C TYR A 140 7.33 14.57 -19.25
N TYR A 141 7.25 15.89 -19.35
CA TYR A 141 6.50 16.71 -18.38
C TYR A 141 4.99 16.50 -18.50
N ALA A 142 4.46 16.42 -19.73
CA ALA A 142 3.06 16.08 -19.95
C ALA A 142 2.75 14.67 -19.39
N PHE A 143 3.67 13.73 -19.54
CA PHE A 143 3.55 12.40 -18.95
C PHE A 143 3.49 12.43 -17.42
N LEU A 144 4.31 13.26 -16.75
CA LEU A 144 4.24 13.44 -15.29
C LEU A 144 2.89 14.00 -14.84
N VAL A 145 2.36 14.99 -15.56
CA VAL A 145 1.05 15.60 -15.24
C VAL A 145 -0.08 14.58 -15.37
N LEU A 146 -0.14 13.83 -16.48
CA LEU A 146 -1.15 12.78 -16.63
C LEU A 146 -0.98 11.66 -15.60
N ARG A 147 0.26 11.32 -15.23
CA ARG A 147 0.56 10.36 -14.16
C ARG A 147 0.04 10.79 -12.81
N TYR A 148 0.16 12.08 -12.50
CA TYR A 148 -0.35 12.66 -11.26
C TYR A 148 -1.87 12.51 -11.18
N PHE A 149 -2.60 12.90 -12.24
CA PHE A 149 -4.05 12.73 -12.30
C PHE A 149 -4.48 11.26 -12.32
N TYR A 150 -3.73 10.40 -13.02
CA TYR A 150 -3.97 8.96 -12.98
C TYR A 150 -3.83 8.39 -11.56
N GLY A 151 -2.85 8.88 -10.78
CA GLY A 151 -2.71 8.54 -9.36
C GLY A 151 -3.90 9.00 -8.51
N ILE A 152 -4.36 10.24 -8.71
CA ILE A 152 -5.51 10.83 -8.01
C ILE A 152 -6.77 9.98 -8.21
N PHE A 153 -7.19 9.79 -9.47
CA PHE A 153 -8.47 9.14 -9.77
C PHE A 153 -8.39 7.61 -9.69
N GLY A 154 -7.25 7.02 -10.07
CA GLY A 154 -7.09 5.57 -10.11
C GLY A 154 -7.06 4.94 -8.74
N SER A 155 -6.03 5.24 -7.95
CA SER A 155 -5.87 4.59 -6.66
C SER A 155 -6.76 5.23 -5.59
N ALA A 156 -6.73 6.55 -5.42
CA ALA A 156 -7.50 7.15 -4.33
C ALA A 156 -8.99 7.27 -4.68
N GLY A 157 -9.29 7.77 -5.87
CA GLY A 157 -10.66 7.99 -6.31
C GLY A 157 -11.48 6.72 -6.54
N SER A 158 -10.85 5.60 -6.92
CA SER A 158 -11.55 4.33 -7.22
C SER A 158 -11.30 3.25 -6.16
N TYR A 159 -10.05 2.97 -5.78
CA TYR A 159 -9.77 1.87 -4.83
C TYR A 159 -10.23 2.21 -3.40
N ILE A 160 -9.93 3.40 -2.88
CA ILE A 160 -10.29 3.76 -1.49
C ILE A 160 -11.81 3.95 -1.36
N THR A 161 -12.43 4.69 -2.26
CA THR A 161 -13.89 4.92 -2.25
C THR A 161 -14.66 3.61 -2.46
N GLY A 162 -14.18 2.73 -3.36
CA GLY A 162 -14.77 1.42 -3.59
C GLY A 162 -14.66 0.49 -2.38
N PHE A 163 -13.52 0.54 -1.67
CA PHE A 163 -13.34 -0.18 -0.42
C PHE A 163 -14.36 0.29 0.65
N VAL A 164 -14.48 1.61 0.85
CA VAL A 164 -15.43 2.17 1.83
C VAL A 164 -16.88 1.86 1.46
N LEU A 165 -17.26 2.04 0.19
CA LEU A 165 -18.59 1.70 -0.30
C LEU A 165 -18.94 0.23 -0.03
N THR A 166 -18.00 -0.69 -0.29
CA THR A 166 -18.20 -2.11 -0.01
C THR A 166 -18.41 -2.36 1.48
N MET A 167 -17.63 -1.73 2.36
CA MET A 167 -17.75 -1.88 3.82
C MET A 167 -19.05 -1.31 4.39
N GLU A 168 -19.60 -0.30 3.75
CA GLU A 168 -20.87 0.33 4.13
C GLU A 168 -22.08 -0.45 3.60
N LEU A 169 -21.93 -1.23 2.51
CA LEU A 169 -22.96 -2.13 1.98
C LEU A 169 -23.07 -3.46 2.73
N VAL A 170 -21.97 -3.95 3.32
CA VAL A 170 -21.96 -5.24 4.04
C VAL A 170 -22.12 -5.09 5.55
N GLY A 171 -22.82 -6.06 6.15
CA GLY A 171 -23.00 -6.15 7.59
C GLY A 171 -21.69 -6.40 8.35
N PRO A 172 -21.63 -6.06 9.65
CA PRO A 172 -20.39 -6.14 10.46
C PRO A 172 -19.69 -7.50 10.40
N SER A 173 -20.46 -8.60 10.37
CA SER A 173 -19.93 -9.98 10.35
C SER A 173 -19.15 -10.35 9.08
N LYS A 174 -19.36 -9.63 7.97
CA LYS A 174 -18.71 -9.93 6.67
C LYS A 174 -17.62 -8.94 6.30
N ARG A 175 -17.46 -7.85 7.04
CA ARG A 175 -16.47 -6.78 6.74
C ARG A 175 -15.04 -7.29 6.67
N THR A 176 -14.63 -8.12 7.63
CA THR A 176 -13.29 -8.69 7.64
C THR A 176 -13.03 -9.51 6.38
N ALA A 177 -13.98 -10.37 5.99
CA ALA A 177 -13.86 -11.18 4.78
C ALA A 177 -13.79 -10.32 3.51
N CYS A 178 -14.65 -9.30 3.38
CA CYS A 178 -14.61 -8.37 2.26
C CYS A 178 -13.30 -7.58 2.21
N GLY A 179 -12.77 -7.16 3.36
CA GLY A 179 -11.52 -6.39 3.42
C GLY A 179 -10.31 -7.21 3.01
N VAL A 180 -10.25 -8.46 3.47
CA VAL A 180 -9.22 -9.41 3.04
C VAL A 180 -9.33 -9.69 1.53
N PHE A 181 -10.55 -9.86 1.00
CA PHE A 181 -10.76 -10.09 -0.43
C PHE A 181 -10.23 -8.96 -1.32
N PHE A 182 -10.31 -7.70 -0.87
CA PHE A 182 -9.67 -6.57 -1.55
C PHE A 182 -8.15 -6.74 -1.64
N GLN A 183 -7.51 -7.20 -0.57
CA GLN A 183 -6.06 -7.44 -0.55
C GLN A 183 -5.67 -8.62 -1.44
N PHE A 184 -6.47 -9.70 -1.47
CA PHE A 184 -6.28 -10.78 -2.44
C PHE A 184 -6.32 -10.27 -3.88
N THR A 185 -7.29 -9.40 -4.19
CA THR A 185 -7.44 -8.82 -5.53
C THR A 185 -6.25 -7.91 -5.87
N PHE A 186 -5.69 -7.20 -4.89
CA PHE A 186 -4.47 -6.41 -5.06
C PHE A 186 -3.27 -7.30 -5.45
N ALA A 187 -3.07 -8.41 -4.75
CA ALA A 187 -2.01 -9.38 -5.04
C ALA A 187 -2.17 -10.02 -6.43
N ILE A 188 -3.41 -10.41 -6.81
CA ILE A 188 -3.72 -10.87 -8.18
C ILE A 188 -3.40 -9.78 -9.21
N GLY A 189 -3.66 -8.51 -8.90
CA GLY A 189 -3.28 -7.38 -9.75
C GLY A 189 -1.77 -7.32 -10.02
N ILE A 190 -0.92 -7.56 -9.01
CA ILE A 190 0.55 -7.64 -9.19
C ILE A 190 0.91 -8.79 -10.15
N MET A 191 0.33 -9.97 -9.93
CA MET A 191 0.55 -11.14 -10.78
C MET A 191 0.09 -10.89 -12.22
N MET A 192 -1.03 -10.19 -12.41
CA MET A 192 -1.56 -9.82 -13.71
C MET A 192 -0.66 -8.79 -14.42
N VAL A 193 -0.10 -7.81 -13.70
CA VAL A 193 0.91 -6.89 -14.24
C VAL A 193 2.12 -7.65 -14.77
N ALA A 194 2.62 -8.62 -14.01
CA ALA A 194 3.72 -9.49 -14.43
C ALA A 194 3.37 -10.33 -15.66
N GLY A 195 2.18 -10.95 -15.68
CA GLY A 195 1.71 -11.77 -16.80
C GLY A 195 1.60 -10.97 -18.10
N TRP A 196 0.94 -9.80 -18.07
CA TRP A 196 0.85 -8.94 -19.25
C TRP A 196 2.21 -8.40 -19.70
N GLY A 197 3.10 -8.08 -18.75
CA GLY A 197 4.46 -7.65 -19.07
C GLY A 197 5.26 -8.72 -19.80
N ALA A 198 5.10 -10.00 -19.44
CA ALA A 198 5.76 -11.10 -20.11
C ALA A 198 5.20 -11.39 -21.51
N LEU A 199 3.89 -11.19 -21.71
CA LEU A 199 3.20 -11.51 -22.96
C LEU A 199 3.30 -10.40 -24.02
N ILE A 200 3.29 -9.13 -23.60
CA ILE A 200 3.22 -7.98 -24.49
C ILE A 200 4.54 -7.22 -24.45
N LYS A 201 5.24 -7.27 -25.58
CA LYS A 201 6.54 -6.63 -25.78
C LYS A 201 6.46 -5.15 -26.12
N ASP A 202 5.35 -4.72 -26.71
CA ASP A 202 5.12 -3.32 -27.08
C ASP A 202 4.61 -2.52 -25.88
N ARG A 203 5.37 -1.50 -25.46
CA ARG A 203 5.06 -0.70 -24.28
C ARG A 203 3.81 0.16 -24.42
N GLN A 204 3.44 0.58 -25.63
CA GLN A 204 2.21 1.35 -25.87
C GLN A 204 0.99 0.47 -25.69
N ILE A 205 0.98 -0.70 -26.36
CA ILE A 205 -0.11 -1.68 -26.26
C ILE A 205 -0.26 -2.17 -24.82
N LEU A 206 0.86 -2.44 -24.14
CA LEU A 206 0.86 -2.85 -22.74
C LEU A 206 0.22 -1.79 -21.82
N GLN A 207 0.59 -0.52 -21.98
CA GLN A 207 0.02 0.58 -21.20
C GLN A 207 -1.48 0.78 -21.49
N VAL A 208 -1.91 0.64 -22.74
CA VAL A 208 -3.34 0.69 -23.12
C VAL A 208 -4.10 -0.45 -22.45
N ILE A 209 -3.58 -1.68 -22.50
CA ILE A 209 -4.21 -2.84 -21.87
C ILE A 209 -4.37 -2.63 -20.37
N TYR A 210 -3.35 -2.12 -19.67
CA TYR A 210 -3.50 -1.74 -18.26
C TYR A 210 -4.62 -0.72 -18.03
N GLY A 211 -4.75 0.28 -18.91
CA GLY A 211 -5.85 1.24 -18.84
C GLY A 211 -7.23 0.60 -19.05
N LEU A 212 -7.34 -0.31 -20.02
CA LEU A 212 -8.60 -1.00 -20.36
C LEU A 212 -9.15 -1.88 -19.24
N HIS A 213 -8.33 -2.36 -18.30
CA HIS A 213 -8.84 -3.08 -17.11
C HIS A 213 -9.80 -2.20 -16.29
N THR A 214 -9.67 -0.88 -16.38
CA THR A 214 -10.57 0.08 -15.72
C THR A 214 -11.99 0.03 -16.28
N LEU A 215 -12.21 -0.50 -17.50
CA LEU A 215 -13.55 -0.66 -18.07
C LEU A 215 -14.46 -1.53 -17.18
N LEU A 216 -13.88 -2.52 -16.50
CA LEU A 216 -14.60 -3.35 -15.54
C LEU A 216 -15.20 -2.54 -14.39
N LEU A 217 -14.54 -1.44 -14.00
CA LEU A 217 -15.04 -0.55 -12.95
C LEU A 217 -16.26 0.26 -13.41
N ILE A 218 -16.38 0.57 -14.70
CA ILE A 218 -17.53 1.33 -15.23
C ILE A 218 -18.84 0.53 -15.09
N GLY A 219 -18.79 -0.80 -15.22
CA GLY A 219 -19.96 -1.66 -15.03
C GLY A 219 -20.63 -1.51 -13.65
N HIS A 220 -19.87 -1.08 -12.65
CA HIS A 220 -20.38 -0.86 -11.30
C HIS A 220 -21.36 0.33 -11.20
N TRP A 221 -21.40 1.21 -12.21
CA TRP A 221 -22.40 2.27 -12.31
C TRP A 221 -23.83 1.70 -12.20
N TRP A 222 -24.07 0.58 -12.88
CA TRP A 222 -25.38 -0.08 -12.93
C TRP A 222 -25.54 -1.18 -11.89
N LEU A 223 -24.46 -1.84 -11.50
CA LEU A 223 -24.50 -3.01 -10.62
C LEU A 223 -24.56 -2.66 -9.13
N MET A 224 -23.93 -1.55 -8.71
CA MET A 224 -23.85 -1.19 -7.29
C MET A 224 -24.87 -0.14 -6.90
N ASP A 225 -25.40 -0.28 -5.68
CA ASP A 225 -26.19 0.76 -5.03
C ASP A 225 -25.27 1.74 -4.28
N GLU A 226 -25.80 2.91 -3.92
CA GLU A 226 -25.09 3.87 -3.06
C GLU A 226 -25.07 3.37 -1.60
N SER A 227 -24.16 3.90 -0.79
CA SER A 227 -24.06 3.54 0.62
C SER A 227 -25.35 3.85 1.40
N PRO A 228 -26.00 2.85 2.03
CA PRO A 228 -27.18 3.07 2.87
C PRO A 228 -26.86 3.96 4.08
N ARG A 229 -25.64 3.83 4.62
CA ARG A 229 -25.17 4.63 5.75
C ARG A 229 -25.00 6.09 5.36
N TRP A 230 -24.39 6.35 4.21
CA TRP A 230 -24.25 7.71 3.71
C TRP A 230 -25.61 8.34 3.42
N LEU A 231 -26.52 7.62 2.75
CA LEU A 231 -27.88 8.09 2.48
C LEU A 231 -28.63 8.42 3.76
N TRP A 232 -28.51 7.57 4.79
CA TRP A 232 -29.08 7.81 6.11
C TRP A 232 -28.54 9.10 6.75
N MET A 233 -27.22 9.29 6.74
CA MET A 233 -26.57 10.49 7.28
C MET A 233 -26.95 11.77 6.51
N GLN A 234 -27.27 11.67 5.22
CA GLN A 234 -27.74 12.79 4.39
C GLN A 234 -29.25 13.05 4.52
N GLY A 235 -29.96 12.33 5.40
CA GLY A 235 -31.41 12.46 5.57
C GLY A 235 -32.25 11.81 4.46
N ARG A 236 -31.63 11.07 3.54
CA ARG A 236 -32.30 10.34 2.45
C ARG A 236 -32.71 8.94 2.92
N THR A 237 -33.52 8.87 3.98
CA THR A 237 -33.89 7.62 4.67
C THR A 237 -34.62 6.63 3.77
N LYS A 238 -35.56 7.11 2.94
CA LYS A 238 -36.34 6.26 2.02
C LYS A 238 -35.43 5.44 1.10
N GLU A 239 -34.44 6.09 0.49
CA GLU A 239 -33.50 5.41 -0.40
C GLU A 239 -32.61 4.41 0.35
N ALA A 240 -32.15 4.76 1.55
CA ALA A 240 -31.38 3.85 2.39
C ALA A 240 -32.18 2.57 2.72
N VAL A 241 -33.45 2.71 3.10
CA VAL A 241 -34.34 1.59 3.45
C VAL A 241 -34.60 0.71 2.23
N ILE A 242 -34.82 1.28 1.04
CA ILE A 242 -35.00 0.53 -0.21
C ILE A 242 -33.79 -0.37 -0.48
N ILE A 243 -32.57 0.16 -0.32
CA ILE A 243 -31.34 -0.60 -0.56
C ILE A 243 -31.16 -1.70 0.49
N ILE A 244 -31.44 -1.42 1.77
CA ILE A 244 -31.40 -2.43 2.83
C ILE A 244 -32.43 -3.54 2.58
N LYS A 245 -33.66 -3.19 2.20
CA LYS A 245 -34.74 -4.13 1.87
C LYS A 245 -34.36 -5.03 0.70
N LYS A 246 -33.72 -4.47 -0.34
CA LYS A 246 -33.12 -5.25 -1.43
C LYS A 246 -32.07 -6.23 -0.91
N GLY A 247 -31.17 -5.79 -0.03
CA GLY A 247 -30.16 -6.64 0.61
C GLY A 247 -30.75 -7.77 1.47
N LEU A 248 -31.78 -7.48 2.27
CA LEU A 248 -32.49 -8.47 3.09
C LEU A 248 -33.18 -9.53 2.22
N LYS A 249 -33.80 -9.11 1.10
CA LYS A 249 -34.41 -10.02 0.13
C LYS A 249 -33.37 -10.95 -0.52
N ILE A 250 -32.21 -10.43 -0.91
CA ILE A 250 -31.11 -11.23 -1.47
C ILE A 250 -30.58 -12.23 -0.43
N ASN A 251 -30.51 -11.83 0.84
CA ASN A 251 -30.04 -12.67 1.93
C ASN A 251 -31.10 -13.67 2.45
N GLY A 252 -32.33 -13.62 1.95
CA GLY A 252 -33.43 -14.46 2.43
C GLY A 252 -33.83 -14.19 3.88
N SER A 253 -33.63 -12.97 4.38
CA SER A 253 -33.97 -12.61 5.76
C SER A 253 -35.49 -12.46 5.93
N ALA A 254 -36.02 -12.96 7.05
CA ALA A 254 -37.43 -12.80 7.43
C ALA A 254 -37.77 -11.42 8.03
N ILE A 255 -36.80 -10.50 8.09
CA ILE A 255 -37.01 -9.14 8.58
C ILE A 255 -37.81 -8.35 7.54
N HIS A 256 -39.04 -7.98 7.89
CA HIS A 256 -39.86 -7.08 7.11
C HIS A 256 -39.59 -5.63 7.54
N LEU A 257 -39.08 -4.83 6.62
CA LEU A 257 -38.97 -3.38 6.77
C LEU A 257 -40.07 -2.73 5.96
N ASP A 258 -40.96 -2.00 6.64
CA ASP A 258 -41.95 -1.16 5.96
C ASP A 258 -41.38 0.24 5.73
N GLU A 259 -41.53 0.76 4.53
CA GLU A 259 -40.92 2.05 4.14
C GLU A 259 -41.59 3.22 4.86
N ALA A 260 -42.86 3.03 5.26
CA ALA A 260 -43.67 3.98 6.01
C ALA A 260 -43.14 4.21 7.45
N ASP A 261 -42.53 3.19 8.06
CA ASP A 261 -42.05 3.27 9.45
C ASP A 261 -40.84 4.19 9.62
N TYR A 262 -40.17 4.54 8.52
CA TYR A 262 -38.92 5.32 8.50
C TYR A 262 -39.06 6.64 7.71
N GLU A 263 -40.29 7.14 7.53
CA GLU A 263 -40.58 8.43 6.87
C GLU A 263 -40.26 9.65 7.73
N ALA A 264 -40.18 9.48 9.05
CA ALA A 264 -39.64 10.53 9.89
C ALA A 264 -38.14 10.67 9.56
N PRO A 265 -37.64 11.89 9.27
CA PRO A 265 -36.20 12.09 9.30
C PRO A 265 -35.73 11.55 10.66
N PRO A 266 -34.54 10.92 10.78
CA PRO A 266 -33.95 10.86 12.10
C PRO A 266 -33.98 12.31 12.56
N ARG A 267 -34.73 12.58 13.64
CA ARG A 267 -34.28 13.62 14.52
C ARG A 267 -32.87 13.17 14.82
N VAL A 268 -31.89 13.75 14.12
CA VAL A 268 -30.74 14.26 14.83
C VAL A 268 -31.40 15.23 15.80
N GLU A 269 -31.95 14.69 16.90
CA GLU A 269 -32.03 15.43 18.12
C GLU A 269 -30.64 16.01 18.20
N ASN A 270 -30.59 17.33 18.26
CA ASN A 270 -29.39 17.98 18.69
C ASN A 270 -29.07 17.31 20.03
N VAL A 271 -28.22 16.28 20.02
CA VAL A 271 -27.44 15.85 21.16
C VAL A 271 -26.41 16.96 21.33
N SER A 272 -26.91 18.16 21.60
CA SER A 272 -26.17 19.32 22.05
C SER A 272 -26.26 19.43 23.57
N GLU A 273 -26.97 18.53 24.25
CA GLU A 273 -27.02 18.47 25.71
C GLU A 273 -27.04 16.97 26.11
N GLU A 274 -26.00 16.51 26.83
CA GLU A 274 -25.81 15.18 27.45
C GLU A 274 -25.08 14.03 26.73
N SER A 275 -24.22 14.28 25.74
CA SER A 275 -23.02 13.42 25.63
C SER A 275 -21.78 14.23 25.24
N ASP A 276 -20.83 14.31 26.16
CA ASP A 276 -19.45 14.82 25.99
C ASP A 276 -18.61 13.95 25.03
N ILE A 277 -19.22 13.42 23.98
CA ILE A 277 -18.55 12.68 22.92
C ILE A 277 -18.25 13.69 21.82
N SER A 278 -17.35 14.64 22.12
CA SER A 278 -16.84 15.58 21.13
C SER A 278 -16.35 14.80 19.90
N SER A 279 -16.87 15.09 18.71
CA SER A 279 -16.34 14.57 17.45
C SER A 279 -14.89 15.02 17.32
N GLY A 280 -13.95 14.19 17.76
CA GLY A 280 -12.57 14.61 17.93
C GLY A 280 -11.86 14.80 16.60
N GLY A 281 -11.15 15.92 16.48
CA GLY A 281 -10.35 16.24 15.30
C GLY A 281 -9.01 15.52 15.28
N ILE A 282 -8.24 15.68 14.20
CA ILE A 282 -6.84 15.19 14.13
C ILE A 282 -5.99 15.79 15.27
N SER A 283 -6.30 17.01 15.71
CA SER A 283 -5.63 17.66 16.84
C SER A 283 -5.79 16.90 18.15
N ASP A 284 -6.92 16.21 18.35
CA ASP A 284 -7.20 15.48 19.59
C ASP A 284 -6.30 14.24 19.75
N LEU A 285 -5.77 13.69 18.66
CA LEU A 285 -4.77 12.61 18.69
C LEU A 285 -3.47 13.01 19.40
N PHE A 286 -3.16 14.30 19.38
CA PHE A 286 -1.95 14.86 20.00
C PHE A 286 -2.22 15.51 21.35
N ARG A 287 -3.48 15.54 21.81
CA ARG A 287 -3.90 16.28 23.00
C ARG A 287 -3.31 15.70 24.28
N THR A 288 -3.47 14.41 24.51
CA THR A 288 -2.98 13.73 25.72
C THR A 288 -1.67 12.98 25.49
N PRO A 289 -0.81 12.82 26.51
CA PRO A 289 0.55 12.33 26.32
C PRO A 289 0.64 10.84 25.92
N ASN A 290 -0.21 9.95 26.45
CA ASN A 290 -0.20 8.54 26.03
C ASN A 290 -0.75 8.39 24.61
N LEU A 291 -1.86 9.07 24.30
CA LEU A 291 -2.43 9.07 22.95
C LEU A 291 -1.46 9.63 21.90
N ARG A 292 -0.71 10.68 22.24
CA ARG A 292 0.34 11.24 21.38
C ARG A 292 1.45 10.22 21.09
N LYS A 293 1.92 9.50 22.11
CA LYS A 293 2.93 8.45 21.95
C LYS A 293 2.43 7.31 21.05
N LYS A 294 1.19 6.86 21.27
CA LYS A 294 0.53 5.85 20.40
C LYS A 294 0.42 6.34 18.96
N THR A 295 -0.01 7.59 18.77
CA THR A 295 -0.16 8.22 17.44
C THR A 295 1.17 8.30 16.70
N LEU A 296 2.23 8.80 17.32
CA LEU A 296 3.54 8.90 16.67
C LEU A 296 4.10 7.52 16.30
N ASN A 297 3.96 6.55 17.20
CA ASN A 297 4.45 5.19 16.98
C ASN A 297 3.67 4.47 15.87
N ILE A 298 2.33 4.58 15.86
CA ILE A 298 1.53 3.99 14.78
C ILE A 298 1.83 4.68 13.44
N CYS A 299 2.00 6.01 13.42
CA CYS A 299 2.34 6.75 12.19
C CYS A 299 3.68 6.28 11.61
N LEU A 300 4.69 6.07 12.46
CA LEU A 300 5.96 5.48 12.06
C LEU A 300 5.78 4.04 11.55
N CYS A 301 4.92 3.25 12.19
CA CYS A 301 4.62 1.88 11.77
C CYS A 301 3.97 1.82 10.39
N TRP A 302 3.01 2.69 10.11
CA TRP A 302 2.42 2.88 8.78
C TRP A 302 3.47 3.31 7.74
N PHE A 303 4.31 4.29 8.11
CA PHE A 303 5.37 4.80 7.24
C PHE A 303 6.39 3.70 6.89
N ALA A 304 6.88 2.98 7.89
CA ALA A 304 7.88 1.93 7.77
C ALA A 304 7.37 0.73 6.96
N ASN A 305 6.15 0.26 7.24
CA ASN A 305 5.55 -0.83 6.48
C ASN A 305 5.38 -0.47 5.00
N SER A 306 4.84 0.72 4.71
CA SER A 306 4.70 1.18 3.33
C SER A 306 6.06 1.33 2.63
N LEU A 307 7.06 1.86 3.33
CA LEU A 307 8.41 2.06 2.78
C LEU A 307 9.01 0.72 2.35
N ALA A 308 9.03 -0.25 3.26
CA ALA A 308 9.59 -1.57 3.04
C ALA A 308 8.76 -2.36 2.02
N TYR A 309 7.43 -2.27 2.07
CA TYR A 309 6.53 -2.95 1.13
C TYR A 309 6.79 -2.52 -0.31
N TYR A 310 6.74 -1.21 -0.59
CA TYR A 310 7.01 -0.70 -1.93
C TYR A 310 8.50 -0.85 -2.29
N GLY A 311 9.41 -0.73 -1.33
CA GLY A 311 10.85 -0.87 -1.57
C GLY A 311 11.20 -2.27 -2.07
N LEU A 312 10.68 -3.30 -1.41
CA LEU A 312 10.83 -4.70 -1.82
C LEU A 312 10.12 -4.97 -3.15
N SER A 313 8.90 -4.48 -3.34
CA SER A 313 8.16 -4.68 -4.59
C SER A 313 8.84 -4.03 -5.80
N LEU A 314 9.37 -2.82 -5.66
CA LEU A 314 10.10 -2.14 -6.73
C LEU A 314 11.47 -2.76 -7.00
N SER A 315 12.12 -3.30 -5.97
CA SER A 315 13.43 -3.95 -6.11
C SER A 315 13.33 -5.39 -6.60
N THR A 316 12.13 -5.99 -6.60
CA THR A 316 11.91 -7.38 -7.06
C THR A 316 12.37 -7.59 -8.50
N GLY A 317 12.20 -6.60 -9.37
CA GLY A 317 12.65 -6.67 -10.77
C GLY A 317 14.17 -6.56 -10.97
N LYS A 318 14.93 -6.21 -9.92
CA LYS A 318 16.40 -6.16 -9.93
C LYS A 318 17.04 -7.47 -9.44
N LEU A 319 16.23 -8.40 -8.93
CA LEU A 319 16.73 -9.73 -8.58
C LEU A 319 17.12 -10.46 -9.86
N GLU A 320 18.20 -11.23 -9.78
CA GLU A 320 18.72 -11.96 -10.94
C GLU A 320 17.72 -13.02 -11.41
N GLY A 321 17.55 -13.15 -12.72
CA GLY A 321 16.59 -14.05 -13.36
C GLY A 321 15.52 -13.32 -14.17
N ASN A 322 14.41 -13.99 -14.45
CA ASN A 322 13.33 -13.40 -15.24
C ASN A 322 12.55 -12.37 -14.37
N PRO A 323 12.56 -11.06 -14.74
CA PRO A 323 11.96 -10.00 -13.92
C PRO A 323 10.44 -10.16 -13.78
N PHE A 324 9.76 -10.70 -14.80
CA PHE A 324 8.33 -10.96 -14.75
C PHE A 324 8.01 -12.13 -13.81
N LEU A 325 8.82 -13.19 -13.81
CA LEU A 325 8.65 -14.30 -12.87
C LEU A 325 8.84 -13.82 -11.43
N MET A 326 9.87 -13.01 -11.16
CA MET A 326 10.11 -12.47 -9.82
C MET A 326 8.96 -11.58 -9.36
N LEU A 327 8.44 -10.72 -10.23
CA LEU A 327 7.27 -9.89 -9.92
C LEU A 327 6.01 -10.75 -9.67
N PHE A 328 5.81 -11.81 -10.44
CA PHE A 328 4.71 -12.76 -10.24
C PHE A 328 4.82 -13.48 -8.90
N LEU A 329 6.02 -13.98 -8.54
CA LEU A 329 6.27 -14.63 -7.25
C LEU A 329 6.06 -13.66 -6.08
N SER A 330 6.46 -12.39 -6.22
CA SER A 330 6.24 -11.35 -5.22
C SER A 330 4.75 -11.12 -4.92
N GLY A 331 3.89 -11.17 -5.94
CA GLY A 331 2.43 -11.16 -5.76
C GLY A 331 1.88 -12.48 -5.20
N LEU A 332 2.38 -13.63 -5.68
CA LEU A 332 1.94 -14.95 -5.25
C LEU A 332 2.15 -15.18 -3.75
N VAL A 333 3.27 -14.70 -3.20
CA VAL A 333 3.64 -14.81 -1.78
C VAL A 333 2.66 -14.06 -0.86
N GLU A 334 1.96 -13.04 -1.35
CA GLU A 334 0.97 -12.30 -0.55
C GLU A 334 -0.30 -13.13 -0.28
N LEU A 335 -0.69 -14.03 -1.19
CA LEU A 335 -1.89 -14.86 -1.05
C LEU A 335 -1.87 -15.76 0.21
N PRO A 336 -0.85 -16.64 0.42
CA PRO A 336 -0.79 -17.46 1.63
C PRO A 336 -0.55 -16.61 2.88
N CYS A 337 0.11 -15.45 2.75
CA CYS A 337 0.31 -14.49 3.83
C CYS A 337 -1.03 -14.07 4.44
N TYR A 338 -2.00 -13.65 3.62
CA TYR A 338 -3.31 -13.21 4.14
C TYR A 338 -4.13 -14.34 4.78
N VAL A 339 -4.07 -15.56 4.23
CA VAL A 339 -4.74 -16.73 4.84
C VAL A 339 -4.15 -17.03 6.22
N LEU A 340 -2.82 -17.16 6.30
CA LEU A 340 -2.14 -17.48 7.55
C LEU A 340 -2.37 -16.38 8.58
N LEU A 341 -2.34 -15.12 8.15
CA LEU A 341 -2.51 -13.98 9.04
C LEU A 341 -3.85 -14.05 9.80
N ILE A 342 -4.95 -14.32 9.10
CA ILE A 342 -6.28 -14.43 9.73
C ILE A 342 -6.28 -15.48 10.84
N THR A 343 -5.60 -16.61 10.63
CA THR A 343 -5.59 -17.72 11.61
C THR A 343 -4.68 -17.48 12.80
N ILE A 344 -3.61 -16.69 12.63
CA ILE A 344 -2.58 -16.47 13.66
C ILE A 344 -2.90 -15.22 14.49
N MET A 345 -3.48 -14.18 13.86
CA MET A 345 -3.75 -12.88 14.49
C MET A 345 -4.59 -13.01 15.76
N ASP A 346 -5.59 -13.89 15.76
CA ASP A 346 -6.47 -14.13 16.91
C ASP A 346 -5.88 -15.03 17.99
N ARG A 347 -4.73 -15.69 17.72
CA ARG A 347 -4.06 -16.56 18.70
C ARG A 347 -2.82 -15.93 19.34
N ALA A 348 -2.03 -15.19 18.58
CA ALA A 348 -0.74 -14.67 19.03
C ALA A 348 -0.76 -13.21 19.50
N GLY A 349 -1.74 -12.41 19.06
CA GLY A 349 -1.88 -11.00 19.47
C GLY A 349 -1.32 -10.06 18.42
N ARG A 350 -1.81 -8.81 18.41
CA ARG A 350 -1.48 -7.86 17.34
C ARG A 350 -0.07 -7.30 17.54
N ARG A 351 0.29 -6.98 18.78
CA ARG A 351 1.59 -6.40 19.14
C ARG A 351 2.78 -7.31 18.85
N PRO A 352 2.86 -8.55 19.38
CA PRO A 352 4.02 -9.42 19.14
C PRO A 352 4.14 -9.82 17.68
N LEU A 353 3.02 -9.95 16.95
CA LEU A 353 3.06 -10.24 15.52
C LEU A 353 3.63 -9.08 14.70
N ILE A 354 3.16 -7.84 14.91
CA ILE A 354 3.73 -6.68 14.20
C ILE A 354 5.24 -6.58 14.48
N ALA A 355 5.63 -6.65 15.75
CA ALA A 355 7.04 -6.55 16.14
C ALA A 355 7.88 -7.67 15.50
N PHE A 356 7.42 -8.93 15.59
CA PHE A 356 8.09 -10.08 14.99
C PHE A 356 8.24 -9.89 13.48
N TYR A 357 7.16 -9.59 12.76
CA TYR A 357 7.17 -9.47 11.31
C TYR A 357 8.03 -8.29 10.81
N MET A 358 8.00 -7.15 11.49
CA MET A 358 8.82 -6.00 11.10
C MET A 358 10.31 -6.24 11.38
N ILE A 359 10.65 -6.81 12.54
CA ILE A 359 12.05 -7.06 12.91
C ILE A 359 12.64 -8.14 12.01
N THR A 360 11.96 -9.29 11.89
CA THR A 360 12.43 -10.39 11.03
C THR A 360 12.41 -10.01 9.55
N GLY A 361 11.39 -9.27 9.10
CA GLY A 361 11.33 -8.73 7.74
C GLY A 361 12.47 -7.78 7.43
N GLY A 362 12.81 -6.88 8.38
CA GLY A 362 13.98 -6.01 8.28
C GLY A 362 15.30 -6.77 8.21
N ILE A 363 15.48 -7.80 9.05
CA ILE A 363 16.66 -8.69 8.99
C ILE A 363 16.74 -9.38 7.63
N CYS A 364 15.63 -9.93 7.12
CA CYS A 364 15.59 -10.54 5.80
C CYS A 364 15.98 -9.56 4.69
N CYS A 365 15.60 -8.29 4.78
CA CYS A 365 16.01 -7.25 3.81
C CYS A 365 17.53 -7.03 3.83
N ILE A 366 18.16 -6.98 5.01
CA ILE A 366 19.63 -6.84 5.14
C ILE A 366 20.32 -8.08 4.59
N THR A 367 19.83 -9.26 4.95
CA THR A 367 20.38 -10.54 4.49
C THR A 367 20.30 -10.65 2.97
N ALA A 368 19.16 -10.30 2.36
CA ALA A 368 18.98 -10.27 0.91
C ALA A 368 19.95 -9.30 0.23
N ALA A 369 20.25 -8.15 0.85
CA ALA A 369 21.17 -7.16 0.30
C ALA A 369 22.65 -7.54 0.42
N LYS A 370 23.02 -8.38 1.40
CA LYS A 370 24.40 -8.84 1.60
C LYS A 370 24.73 -10.12 0.83
N LEU A 371 23.72 -10.91 0.50
CA LEU A 371 23.88 -12.09 -0.35
C LEU A 371 24.07 -11.67 -1.81
N THR A 372 24.83 -12.47 -2.56
CA THR A 372 24.98 -12.26 -4.00
C THR A 372 23.61 -12.40 -4.68
N PRO A 373 23.20 -11.44 -5.54
CA PRO A 373 21.87 -11.42 -6.18
C PRO A 373 21.47 -12.72 -6.89
N ALA A 374 22.46 -13.44 -7.45
CA ALA A 374 22.30 -14.72 -8.14
C ALA A 374 21.85 -15.90 -7.27
N THR A 375 22.00 -15.79 -5.95
CA THR A 375 21.84 -16.95 -5.08
C THR A 375 20.37 -17.20 -4.78
N VAL A 376 19.98 -18.48 -4.77
CA VAL A 376 18.68 -18.92 -4.24
C VAL A 376 18.43 -18.36 -2.84
N GLY A 377 19.49 -18.17 -2.05
CA GLY A 377 19.44 -17.51 -0.74
C GLY A 377 18.94 -16.06 -0.80
N ALA A 378 19.46 -15.22 -1.70
CA ALA A 378 19.03 -13.83 -1.84
C ALA A 378 17.56 -13.71 -2.24
N ILE A 379 17.15 -14.49 -3.24
CA ILE A 379 15.75 -14.54 -3.72
C ILE A 379 14.83 -15.02 -2.59
N SER A 380 15.19 -16.10 -1.90
CA SER A 380 14.41 -16.64 -0.78
C SER A 380 14.29 -15.63 0.35
N ALA A 381 15.39 -14.95 0.72
CA ALA A 381 15.38 -13.91 1.74
C ALA A 381 14.50 -12.72 1.35
N ALA A 382 14.53 -12.28 0.09
CA ALA A 382 13.67 -11.21 -0.41
C ALA A 382 12.19 -11.60 -0.39
N MET A 383 11.85 -12.83 -0.80
CA MET A 383 10.47 -13.33 -0.78
C MET A 383 9.95 -13.53 0.64
N ILE A 384 10.77 -14.05 1.55
CA ILE A 384 10.42 -14.15 2.98
C ILE A 384 10.24 -12.74 3.57
N GLY A 385 11.14 -11.80 3.28
CA GLY A 385 10.99 -10.40 3.71
C GLY A 385 9.68 -9.79 3.22
N LYS A 386 9.35 -10.02 1.94
CA LYS A 386 8.10 -9.57 1.31
C LYS A 386 6.86 -10.17 2.00
N PHE A 387 6.88 -11.46 2.32
CA PHE A 387 5.83 -12.13 3.09
C PHE A 387 5.60 -11.47 4.46
N LEU A 388 6.68 -11.27 5.21
CA LEU A 388 6.64 -10.75 6.58
C LEU A 388 6.15 -9.29 6.62
N ILE A 389 6.70 -8.43 5.75
CA ILE A 389 6.29 -7.02 5.67
C ILE A 389 4.83 -6.89 5.19
N SER A 390 4.39 -7.71 4.23
CA SER A 390 3.00 -7.69 3.77
C SER A 390 2.03 -8.13 4.88
N SER A 391 2.43 -9.11 5.70
CA SER A 391 1.68 -9.54 6.89
C SER A 391 1.58 -8.40 7.92
N SER A 392 2.70 -7.76 8.24
CA SER A 392 2.72 -6.64 9.19
C SER A 392 1.84 -5.47 8.70
N PHE A 393 1.92 -5.14 7.42
CA PHE A 393 1.14 -4.06 6.84
C PHE A 393 -0.37 -4.31 6.96
N ALA A 394 -0.82 -5.56 6.78
CA ALA A 394 -2.22 -5.93 6.98
C ALA A 394 -2.66 -5.86 8.47
N ILE A 395 -1.82 -6.27 9.42
CA ILE A 395 -2.14 -6.18 10.86
C ILE A 395 -2.28 -4.73 11.30
N VAL A 396 -1.45 -3.83 10.78
CA VAL A 396 -1.47 -2.41 11.16
C VAL A 396 -2.83 -1.75 10.91
N TYR A 397 -3.59 -2.15 9.89
CA TYR A 397 -4.97 -1.69 9.68
C TYR A 397 -5.88 -2.07 10.86
N ASN A 398 -5.86 -3.34 11.26
CA ASN A 398 -6.70 -3.84 12.36
C ASN A 398 -6.24 -3.26 13.71
N TYR A 399 -4.93 -3.24 13.93
CA TYR A 399 -4.35 -2.76 15.18
C TYR A 399 -4.62 -1.28 15.40
N SER A 400 -4.53 -0.46 14.35
CA SER A 400 -4.91 0.96 14.43
C SER A 400 -6.41 1.14 14.71
N ALA A 401 -7.28 0.27 14.18
CA ALA A 401 -8.71 0.32 14.49
C ALA A 401 -9.01 -0.08 15.94
N GLU A 402 -8.27 -1.02 16.51
CA GLU A 402 -8.47 -1.50 17.89
C GLU A 402 -7.82 -0.57 18.95
N LEU A 403 -6.72 0.12 18.60
CA LEU A 403 -5.92 0.93 19.52
C LEU A 403 -6.51 2.31 19.84
N PHE A 404 -7.24 2.91 18.89
CA PHE A 404 -7.75 4.28 19.01
C PHE A 404 -9.23 4.33 19.39
N PRO A 405 -9.62 5.32 20.23
CA PRO A 405 -11.00 5.43 20.66
C PRO A 405 -11.93 5.75 19.50
N THR A 406 -13.16 5.23 19.57
CA THR A 406 -14.14 5.30 18.48
C THR A 406 -14.33 6.73 17.95
N VAL A 407 -14.31 7.73 18.83
CA VAL A 407 -14.45 9.16 18.49
C VAL A 407 -13.39 9.73 17.56
N ILE A 408 -12.17 9.20 17.58
CA ILE A 408 -11.02 9.70 16.79
C ILE A 408 -10.36 8.61 15.95
N ARG A 409 -10.89 7.39 15.97
CA ARG A 409 -10.35 6.22 15.28
C ARG A 409 -10.18 6.45 13.79
N ASN A 410 -11.18 7.04 13.14
CA ASN A 410 -11.13 7.35 11.71
C ASN A 410 -10.03 8.38 11.40
N SER A 411 -9.88 9.40 12.26
CA SER A 411 -8.81 10.40 12.15
C SER A 411 -7.42 9.77 12.31
N ALA A 412 -7.26 8.83 13.25
CA ALA A 412 -6.00 8.10 13.48
C ALA A 412 -5.63 7.21 12.28
N LEU A 413 -6.59 6.44 11.78
CA LEU A 413 -6.42 5.60 10.59
C LEU A 413 -6.10 6.43 9.35
N GLY A 414 -6.78 7.57 9.18
CA GLY A 414 -6.53 8.53 8.11
C GLY A 414 -5.11 9.09 8.16
N LEU A 415 -4.66 9.56 9.32
CA LEU A 415 -3.30 10.08 9.52
C LEU A 415 -2.24 8.99 9.27
N GLY A 416 -2.44 7.78 9.79
CA GLY A 416 -1.55 6.65 9.52
C GLY A 416 -1.46 6.32 8.03
N SER A 417 -2.60 6.25 7.34
CA SER A 417 -2.65 6.05 5.90
C SER A 417 -1.92 7.16 5.12
N MET A 418 -2.06 8.43 5.54
CA MET A 418 -1.31 9.55 4.97
C MET A 418 0.19 9.36 5.11
N CYS A 419 0.69 8.95 6.28
CA CYS A 419 2.10 8.62 6.49
C CYS A 419 2.57 7.48 5.57
N ALA A 420 1.75 6.44 5.37
CA ALA A 420 2.06 5.37 4.43
C ALA A 420 2.13 5.86 2.97
N ARG A 421 1.24 6.75 2.53
CA ARG A 421 1.27 7.30 1.16
C ARG A 421 2.43 8.27 0.94
N LEU A 422 2.79 9.06 1.97
CA LEU A 422 4.00 9.87 1.95
C LEU A 422 5.24 8.99 1.78
N SER A 423 5.34 7.92 2.56
CA SER A 423 6.41 6.93 2.45
C SER A 423 6.50 6.33 1.03
N GLY A 424 5.38 5.89 0.46
CA GLY A 424 5.33 5.36 -0.91
C GLY A 424 5.74 6.39 -1.99
N THR A 425 5.57 7.69 -1.71
CA THR A 425 6.05 8.78 -2.58
C THR A 425 7.58 8.92 -2.50
N LEU A 426 8.15 8.70 -1.31
CA LEU A 426 9.59 8.77 -1.07
C LEU A 426 10.32 7.49 -1.50
N THR A 427 9.68 6.32 -1.48
CA THR A 427 10.32 5.03 -1.81
C THR A 427 11.13 5.05 -3.12
N PRO A 428 10.60 5.51 -4.27
CA PRO A 428 11.37 5.53 -5.52
C PRO A 428 12.60 6.42 -5.43
N LEU A 429 12.54 7.52 -4.67
CA LEU A 429 13.67 8.41 -4.46
C LEU A 429 14.74 7.75 -3.57
N VAL A 430 14.32 7.03 -2.53
CA VAL A 430 15.22 6.22 -1.69
C VAL A 430 15.91 5.14 -2.52
N THR A 431 15.22 4.55 -3.52
CA THR A 431 15.87 3.56 -4.40
C THR A 431 16.99 4.12 -5.26
N LEU A 432 17.10 5.44 -5.48
CA LEU A 432 18.22 6.06 -6.21
C LEU A 432 19.55 6.02 -5.43
N LEU A 433 19.50 5.73 -4.13
CA LEU A 433 20.70 5.56 -3.30
C LEU A 433 21.55 4.36 -3.73
N ASP A 434 21.01 3.47 -4.58
CA ASP A 434 21.77 2.37 -5.18
C ASP A 434 22.90 2.81 -6.12
N SER A 435 22.88 4.07 -6.56
CA SER A 435 23.98 4.68 -7.32
C SER A 435 25.26 4.87 -6.50
N PHE A 436 25.14 5.05 -5.18
CA PHE A 436 26.29 5.13 -4.27
C PHE A 436 26.72 3.73 -3.83
N ASP A 437 25.76 2.91 -3.39
CA ASP A 437 25.99 1.53 -3.00
C ASP A 437 24.70 0.70 -3.22
N PRO A 438 24.75 -0.42 -3.96
CA PRO A 438 23.58 -1.24 -4.26
C PRO A 438 22.80 -1.75 -3.04
N THR A 439 23.46 -1.86 -1.88
CA THR A 439 22.86 -2.35 -0.64
C THR A 439 22.18 -1.24 0.18
N LEU A 440 22.47 0.03 -0.12
CA LEU A 440 22.04 1.17 0.68
C LEU A 440 20.50 1.35 0.76
N PRO A 441 19.72 1.23 -0.33
CA PRO A 441 18.26 1.31 -0.23
C PRO A 441 17.67 0.24 0.70
N ALA A 442 18.16 -1.00 0.60
CA ALA A 442 17.70 -2.10 1.42
C ALA A 442 18.04 -1.91 2.90
N ILE A 443 19.23 -1.35 3.20
CA ILE A 443 19.62 -0.98 4.57
C ILE A 443 18.69 0.09 5.13
N VAL A 444 18.36 1.13 4.36
CA VAL A 444 17.43 2.19 4.80
C VAL A 444 16.05 1.60 5.12
N PHE A 445 15.51 0.74 4.23
CA PHE A 445 14.24 0.07 4.47
C PHE A 445 14.27 -0.79 5.73
N ALA A 446 15.36 -1.55 5.92
CA ALA A 446 15.54 -2.44 7.06
C ALA A 446 15.68 -1.70 8.39
N VAL A 447 16.51 -0.65 8.45
CA VAL A 447 16.74 0.13 9.68
C VAL A 447 15.44 0.78 10.14
N ILE A 448 14.67 1.36 9.22
CA ILE A 448 13.37 1.98 9.54
C ILE A 448 12.37 0.91 10.01
N ALA A 449 12.33 -0.26 9.36
CA ALA A 449 11.49 -1.38 9.78
C ALA A 449 11.88 -1.93 11.16
N LEU A 450 13.18 -2.06 11.46
CA LEU A 450 13.70 -2.53 12.75
C LEU A 450 13.38 -1.56 13.88
N ILE A 451 13.63 -0.26 13.69
CA ILE A 451 13.31 0.78 14.66
C ILE A 451 11.80 0.79 14.93
N SER A 452 10.99 0.75 13.87
CA SER A 452 9.54 0.74 14.03
C SER A 452 9.04 -0.54 14.72
N GLY A 453 9.57 -1.71 14.36
CA GLY A 453 9.21 -2.97 15.00
C GLY A 453 9.58 -2.98 16.49
N ALA A 454 10.77 -2.49 16.85
CA ALA A 454 11.17 -2.33 18.24
C ALA A 454 10.26 -1.33 18.99
N LEU A 455 9.90 -0.22 18.35
CA LEU A 455 9.00 0.75 18.96
C LEU A 455 7.59 0.20 19.17
N THR A 456 7.10 -0.68 18.30
CA THR A 456 5.77 -1.30 18.47
C THR A 456 5.67 -2.15 19.74
N LEU A 457 6.79 -2.63 20.32
CA LEU A 457 6.81 -3.34 21.59
C LEU A 457 6.37 -2.47 22.80
N PHE A 458 6.43 -1.14 22.66
CA PHE A 458 5.95 -0.20 23.66
C PHE A 458 4.46 0.13 23.53
N LEU A 459 3.79 -0.36 22.48
CA LEU A 459 2.35 -0.24 22.35
C LEU A 459 1.64 -1.32 23.20
N PRO A 460 0.37 -1.11 23.57
CA PRO A 460 -0.39 -2.10 24.33
C PRO A 460 -0.96 -3.22 23.46
N GLU A 461 -1.18 -4.39 24.04
CA GLU A 461 -1.87 -5.47 23.34
C GLU A 461 -3.37 -5.17 23.25
N THR A 462 -3.97 -5.45 22.09
CA THR A 462 -5.41 -5.21 21.84
C THR A 462 -6.24 -6.49 21.87
N MET A 463 -5.61 -7.67 21.83
CA MET A 463 -6.35 -8.94 21.85
C MET A 463 -7.24 -9.07 23.09
N GLY A 464 -8.54 -9.27 22.86
CA GLY A 464 -9.52 -9.54 23.91
C GLY A 464 -9.81 -8.34 24.84
N ALA A 465 -9.24 -7.17 24.55
CA ALA A 465 -9.52 -5.95 25.30
C ALA A 465 -10.76 -5.24 24.72
N PRO A 466 -11.61 -4.61 25.58
CA PRO A 466 -12.67 -3.76 25.08
C PRO A 466 -12.08 -2.57 24.33
N MET A 467 -12.71 -2.22 23.21
CA MET A 467 -12.28 -1.07 22.42
C MET A 467 -12.55 0.23 23.20
N PRO A 468 -11.59 1.18 23.26
CA PRO A 468 -11.83 2.44 23.94
C PRO A 468 -12.90 3.24 23.18
N GLU A 469 -13.80 3.92 23.92
CA GLU A 469 -14.88 4.70 23.33
C GLU A 469 -14.58 6.19 23.43
N SER A 470 -14.12 6.66 24.60
CA SER A 470 -13.78 8.07 24.85
C SER A 470 -12.28 8.38 24.71
N ILE A 471 -11.93 9.68 24.62
CA ILE A 471 -10.52 10.13 24.62
C ILE A 471 -9.82 9.75 25.94
N GLN A 472 -10.54 9.82 27.06
CA GLN A 472 -10.02 9.45 28.37
C GLN A 472 -9.74 7.93 28.43
N ASP A 473 -10.66 7.10 27.91
CA ASP A 473 -10.44 5.66 27.79
C ASP A 473 -9.20 5.38 26.94
N GLY A 474 -9.02 6.11 25.83
CA GLY A 474 -7.84 5.99 24.97
C GLY A 474 -6.54 6.38 25.67
N GLU A 475 -6.57 7.34 26.59
CA GLU A 475 -5.41 7.75 27.40
C GLU A 475 -5.09 6.69 28.47
N GLU A 476 -6.09 6.05 29.04
CA GLU A 476 -5.94 5.00 30.05
C GLU A 476 -5.63 3.62 29.47
N PHE A 477 -6.09 3.37 28.24
CA PHE A 477 -5.91 2.11 27.54
C PHE A 477 -4.44 1.73 27.48
N GLY A 478 -4.09 0.57 28.03
CA GLY A 478 -2.71 0.08 27.95
C GLY A 478 -1.69 0.85 28.80
N LYS A 479 -2.10 1.69 29.75
CA LYS A 479 -1.16 2.22 30.76
C LYS A 479 -0.49 1.04 31.47
N ASN A 480 0.84 1.01 31.44
CA ASN A 480 1.69 -0.06 31.97
C ASN A 480 1.58 -1.43 31.25
N ASP A 481 0.97 -1.52 30.05
CA ASP A 481 1.02 -2.72 29.21
C ASP A 481 2.02 -2.54 28.07
N THR A 482 3.29 -2.83 28.35
CA THR A 482 4.38 -2.89 27.37
C THR A 482 4.85 -4.34 27.29
N CYS A 483 5.56 -4.72 26.22
CA CYS A 483 6.13 -6.07 26.12
C CYS A 483 6.92 -6.47 27.37
N PHE A 484 7.62 -5.51 27.99
CA PHE A 484 8.40 -5.71 29.21
C PHE A 484 7.57 -5.81 30.49
N THR A 485 6.32 -5.38 30.51
CA THR A 485 5.45 -5.62 31.67
C THR A 485 4.64 -6.90 31.50
N THR A 486 4.26 -7.28 30.27
CA THR A 486 3.56 -8.54 30.00
C THR A 486 4.48 -9.76 30.15
N CYS A 487 5.73 -9.70 29.68
CA CYS A 487 6.70 -10.80 29.84
C CYS A 487 7.13 -11.02 31.29
N PHE A 488 7.10 -9.97 32.13
CA PHE A 488 7.46 -10.06 33.55
C PHE A 488 6.24 -10.21 34.49
N ARG A 489 5.02 -10.12 33.96
CA ARG A 489 3.79 -10.42 34.71
C ARG A 489 3.59 -11.93 34.73
N ARG A 490 4.14 -12.57 35.77
CA ARG A 490 3.70 -13.89 36.24
C ARG A 490 2.16 -13.92 36.19
N LYS A 491 1.56 -14.89 35.49
CA LYS A 491 0.10 -15.12 35.44
C LYS A 491 -0.50 -14.98 36.85
N LYS A 492 -1.02 -13.81 37.19
CA LYS A 492 -2.05 -13.71 38.20
C LYS A 492 -3.33 -14.07 37.47
N VAL A 493 -3.76 -15.31 37.68
CA VAL A 493 -5.15 -15.72 37.49
C VAL A 493 -5.99 -14.64 38.17
N VAL A 494 -6.68 -13.82 37.39
CA VAL A 494 -7.72 -12.95 37.92
C VAL A 494 -8.86 -13.91 38.20
N ASP A 495 -9.06 -14.24 39.47
CA ASP A 495 -10.25 -14.92 39.92
C ASP A 495 -11.47 -14.09 39.51
N LYS A 496 -12.38 -14.72 38.77
CA LYS A 496 -13.76 -14.27 38.63
C LYS A 496 -14.41 -14.29 40.01
N LYS A 497 -14.29 -13.21 40.77
CA LYS A 497 -15.18 -12.89 41.88
C LYS A 497 -15.28 -11.38 42.00
N GLU A 498 -16.32 -10.85 41.35
CA GLU A 498 -17.13 -9.67 41.70
C GLU A 498 -17.82 -9.17 40.42
N GLU A 499 -18.64 -10.04 39.82
CA GLU A 499 -19.83 -9.56 39.12
C GLU A 499 -20.93 -9.45 40.19
N GLY A 500 -21.42 -8.23 40.34
CA GLY A 500 -22.40 -7.84 41.34
C GLY A 500 -23.62 -8.75 41.34
N GLN A 501 -24.06 -9.06 42.55
CA GLN A 501 -25.40 -9.53 42.81
C GLN A 501 -26.40 -8.56 42.16
N LEU A 502 -27.11 -9.06 41.16
CA LEU A 502 -28.39 -8.49 40.76
C LEU A 502 -29.35 -8.62 41.96
N GLU A 503 -29.63 -7.51 42.63
CA GLU A 503 -30.80 -7.42 43.50
C GLU A 503 -32.06 -7.54 42.64
N PRO A 504 -32.99 -8.47 42.95
CA PRO A 504 -34.28 -8.51 42.28
C PRO A 504 -35.11 -7.32 42.76
N LEU A 505 -35.57 -6.52 41.79
CA LEU A 505 -36.62 -5.52 41.99
C LEU A 505 -37.84 -6.22 42.62
N ASN A 506 -38.07 -5.89 43.89
CA ASN A 506 -39.22 -6.30 44.66
C ASN A 506 -40.47 -5.62 44.07
N SER A 507 -41.27 -6.37 43.32
CA SER A 507 -42.69 -6.06 43.14
C SER A 507 -43.43 -6.59 44.35
N ASP A 508 -43.85 -5.73 45.27
CA ASP A 508 -45.14 -5.79 45.98
C ASP A 508 -45.22 -4.83 47.19
N LYS A 509 -46.35 -4.09 47.25
CA LYS A 509 -46.94 -3.25 48.32
C LYS A 509 -46.42 -1.79 48.37
N VAL A 510 -47.24 -0.75 48.23
CA VAL A 510 -48.63 -0.49 48.67
C VAL A 510 -49.41 0.30 47.63
#